data_AF-A0A1L3JL61-F1
#
_entry.id   AF-A0A1L3JL61-F1
#
_cell.length_a   1.000
_cell.length_b   1.000
_cell.length_c   1.000
_cell.angle_alpha   90.00
_cell.angle_beta   90.00
_cell.angle_gamma   90.00
#
_symmetry.space_group_name_H-M   'P 1'
#
loop_
_entity.id
_entity.type
_entity.pdbx_description
1 polymer ?
#
loop_
_entity_poly.entity_id
_entity_poly.type
_entity_poly.pdbx_seq_one_letter_code
_entity_poly.pdbx_strand_id
1 'polypeptide(L)'
;MKKHFLIVLFLISILTYSQEKIQEPNFIGEAFILKSDNTPLVMEKQNVKLRTGAGFSIALVTVAKTKTKIRVEGCCSTAIYNPENEIKIVVRAVDNETDPMSIVNIFKFKRKKKKRLAELASYGIWSSSTNNLDLLKFKGEKYGEKSYLLTINKFDRDSEYGIIVTNPNSLDEKRAIVSTFAIK
;
A
#
# COMPACT_ATOMS: atom_id res chain seq x y z
N MET A 1 58.13 -5.59 -19.90
CA MET A 1 57.36 -5.06 -18.75
C MET A 1 56.10 -4.27 -19.16
N LYS A 2 56.07 -3.52 -20.29
CA LYS A 2 54.88 -2.75 -20.72
C LYS A 2 53.62 -3.58 -21.11
N LYS A 3 53.77 -4.80 -21.65
CA LYS A 3 52.63 -5.63 -22.10
C LYS A 3 51.79 -6.24 -20.96
N HIS A 4 52.42 -6.54 -19.82
CA HIS A 4 51.68 -7.07 -18.66
C HIS A 4 50.93 -5.97 -17.90
N PHE A 5 51.39 -4.73 -17.96
CA PHE A 5 50.70 -3.58 -17.35
C PHE A 5 49.36 -3.27 -18.05
N LEU A 6 49.27 -3.44 -19.37
CA LEU A 6 48.01 -3.26 -20.11
C LEU A 6 46.97 -4.35 -19.80
N ILE A 7 47.40 -5.58 -19.52
CA ILE A 7 46.48 -6.70 -19.25
C ILE A 7 45.84 -6.55 -17.86
N VAL A 8 46.58 -6.01 -16.88
CA VAL A 8 46.05 -5.74 -15.54
C VAL A 8 45.02 -4.60 -15.56
N LEU A 9 45.20 -3.58 -16.42
CA LEU A 9 44.25 -2.48 -16.55
C LEU A 9 42.91 -2.92 -17.19
N PHE A 10 42.94 -3.95 -18.05
CA PHE A 10 41.74 -4.48 -18.70
C PHE A 10 40.93 -5.44 -17.80
N LEU A 11 41.56 -6.06 -16.79
CA LEU A 11 40.85 -6.90 -15.82
C LEU A 11 40.11 -6.08 -14.75
N ILE A 12 40.59 -4.88 -14.42
CA ILE A 12 39.98 -4.04 -13.36
C ILE A 12 38.66 -3.40 -13.83
N SER A 13 38.46 -3.20 -15.13
CA SER A 13 37.25 -2.58 -15.68
C SER A 13 35.99 -3.44 -15.65
N ILE A 14 36.06 -4.73 -15.26
CA ILE A 14 34.92 -5.66 -15.27
C ILE A 14 34.21 -5.72 -13.91
N LEU A 15 34.75 -5.06 -12.87
CA LEU A 15 34.20 -5.10 -11.50
C LEU A 15 33.30 -3.90 -11.15
N THR A 16 32.67 -3.26 -12.13
CA THR A 16 31.50 -2.42 -11.82
C THR A 16 30.36 -3.34 -11.40
N TYR A 17 30.28 -3.60 -10.09
CA TYR A 17 29.09 -4.12 -9.43
C TYR A 17 27.94 -3.15 -9.75
N SER A 18 27.16 -3.47 -10.78
CA SER A 18 25.84 -2.90 -10.90
C SER A 18 25.06 -3.45 -9.71
N GLN A 19 24.85 -2.63 -8.68
CA GLN A 19 23.79 -2.89 -7.71
C GLN A 19 22.51 -2.97 -8.53
N GLU A 20 21.98 -4.18 -8.72
CA GLU A 20 20.74 -4.40 -9.45
C GLU A 20 19.63 -3.71 -8.66
N LYS A 21 19.34 -2.47 -9.06
CA LYS A 21 18.30 -1.67 -8.42
C LYS A 21 16.99 -2.35 -8.73
N ILE A 22 16.34 -2.88 -7.69
CA ILE A 22 15.06 -3.58 -7.80
C ILE A 22 14.10 -2.70 -8.59
N GLN A 23 13.49 -3.28 -9.62
CA GLN A 23 12.65 -2.56 -10.55
C GLN A 23 11.41 -1.98 -9.84
N GLU A 24 11.07 -0.74 -10.20
CA GLU A 24 9.84 -0.10 -9.73
C GLU A 24 8.58 -0.85 -10.23
N PRO A 25 7.47 -0.84 -9.47
CA PRO A 25 6.22 -1.39 -9.98
C PRO A 25 5.77 -0.62 -11.24
N ASN A 26 5.04 -1.31 -12.12
CA ASN A 26 4.72 -0.76 -13.44
C ASN A 26 3.52 0.21 -13.38
N PHE A 27 2.52 -0.11 -12.56
CA PHE A 27 1.25 0.62 -12.53
C PHE A 27 1.02 1.35 -11.21
N ILE A 28 0.37 2.53 -11.28
CA ILE A 28 0.00 3.33 -10.10
C ILE A 28 -0.82 2.48 -9.12
N GLY A 29 -0.48 2.56 -7.84
CA GLY A 29 -1.13 1.80 -6.78
C GLY A 29 -0.61 0.38 -6.60
N GLU A 30 0.24 -0.13 -7.51
CA GLU A 30 1.00 -1.36 -7.26
C GLU A 30 2.05 -1.12 -6.18
N ALA A 31 2.23 -2.15 -5.36
CA ALA A 31 3.22 -2.15 -4.31
C ALA A 31 3.82 -3.53 -4.12
N PHE A 32 5.03 -3.57 -3.58
CA PHE A 32 5.65 -4.79 -3.07
C PHE A 32 6.31 -4.52 -1.72
N ILE A 33 6.40 -5.55 -0.88
CA ILE A 33 7.23 -5.50 0.31
C ILE A 33 8.67 -5.82 -0.10
N LEU A 34 9.60 -4.97 0.32
CA LEU A 34 11.02 -5.25 0.24
C LEU A 34 11.42 -6.05 1.49
N LYS A 35 11.69 -7.35 1.30
CA LYS A 35 12.13 -8.22 2.39
C LYS A 35 13.56 -7.88 2.82
N SER A 36 13.98 -8.40 3.97
CA SER A 36 15.34 -8.23 4.51
C SER A 36 16.45 -8.76 3.59
N ASP A 37 16.13 -9.71 2.71
CA ASP A 37 17.03 -10.27 1.70
C ASP A 37 17.03 -9.48 0.37
N ASN A 38 16.42 -8.29 0.36
CA ASN A 38 16.19 -7.45 -0.83
C ASN A 38 15.35 -8.12 -1.94
N THR A 39 14.62 -9.20 -1.66
CA THR A 39 13.69 -9.76 -2.64
C THR A 39 12.31 -9.09 -2.54
N PRO A 40 11.64 -8.80 -3.69
CA PRO A 40 10.31 -8.21 -3.67
C PRO A 40 9.24 -9.27 -3.40
N LEU A 41 8.32 -8.98 -2.47
CA LEU A 41 7.05 -9.68 -2.31
C LEU A 41 5.94 -8.84 -2.93
N VAL A 42 5.57 -9.16 -4.16
CA VAL A 42 4.53 -8.45 -4.92
C VAL A 42 3.16 -8.59 -4.24
N MET A 43 2.45 -7.48 -4.09
CA MET A 43 1.11 -7.46 -3.53
C MET A 43 0.04 -7.65 -4.59
N GLU A 44 -1.07 -8.28 -4.22
CA GLU A 44 -2.24 -8.37 -5.08
C GLU A 44 -3.00 -7.05 -5.15
N LYS A 45 -3.34 -6.64 -6.37
CA LYS A 45 -4.33 -5.59 -6.62
C LYS A 45 -5.74 -6.15 -6.55
N GLN A 46 -6.56 -5.51 -5.75
CA GLN A 46 -7.96 -5.86 -5.58
C GLN A 46 -8.84 -4.65 -5.93
N ASN A 47 -9.90 -4.90 -6.70
CA ASN A 47 -10.92 -3.88 -6.98
C ASN A 47 -11.76 -3.66 -5.72
N VAL A 48 -11.93 -2.40 -5.32
CA VAL A 48 -12.78 -2.05 -4.19
C VAL A 48 -14.23 -1.85 -4.63
N LYS A 49 -15.16 -2.37 -3.84
CA LYS A 49 -16.56 -1.93 -3.87
C LYS A 49 -16.80 -0.99 -2.70
N LEU A 50 -17.06 0.29 -2.97
CA LEU A 50 -17.57 1.21 -1.96
C LEU A 50 -19.03 0.83 -1.69
N ARG A 51 -19.33 0.49 -0.44
CA ARG A 51 -20.69 0.17 -0.01
C ARG A 51 -21.08 1.10 1.13
N THR A 52 -22.07 1.95 0.86
CA THR A 52 -22.79 2.71 1.89
C THR A 52 -23.99 1.90 2.31
N GLY A 53 -23.96 1.39 3.54
CA GLY A 53 -25.10 0.69 4.13
C GLY A 53 -25.99 1.67 4.89
N ALA A 54 -27.27 1.74 4.52
CA ALA A 54 -28.32 2.22 5.41
C ALA A 54 -28.58 1.15 6.48
N GLY A 55 -28.73 1.57 7.75
CA GLY A 55 -29.21 0.67 8.79
C GLY A 55 -30.59 0.12 8.40
N PHE A 56 -30.78 -1.19 8.55
CA PHE A 56 -32.04 -1.87 8.29
C PHE A 56 -33.10 -1.40 9.31
N SER A 57 -33.79 -0.30 9.02
CA SER A 57 -35.01 0.14 9.72
C SER A 57 -35.65 1.32 8.98
N ILE A 58 -36.32 1.04 7.87
CA ILE A 58 -37.23 1.97 7.16
C ILE A 58 -38.58 2.07 7.91
N ALA A 59 -38.69 1.52 9.12
CA ALA A 59 -39.93 1.45 9.86
C ALA A 59 -40.15 2.53 10.93
N LEU A 60 -39.15 3.32 11.33
CA LEU A 60 -39.38 4.41 12.31
C LEU A 60 -38.29 5.47 12.17
N VAL A 61 -38.69 6.74 12.24
CA VAL A 61 -37.84 7.95 12.22
C VAL A 61 -36.94 8.01 13.46
N THR A 62 -36.01 7.05 13.61
CA THR A 62 -35.08 6.97 14.75
C THR A 62 -33.69 6.48 14.30
N VAL A 63 -32.75 7.42 14.19
CA VAL A 63 -31.27 7.28 14.34
C VAL A 63 -30.59 6.11 13.60
N ALA A 64 -30.76 5.97 12.29
CA ALA A 64 -29.93 5.05 11.51
C ALA A 64 -28.58 5.72 11.12
N LYS A 65 -27.49 5.39 11.84
CA LYS A 65 -26.12 5.80 11.47
C LYS A 65 -25.68 5.00 10.23
N THR A 66 -25.53 5.66 9.08
CA THR A 66 -25.05 5.05 7.84
C THR A 66 -23.52 4.97 7.86
N LYS A 67 -22.96 3.90 7.28
CA LYS A 67 -21.52 3.67 7.24
C LYS A 67 -21.08 3.35 5.83
N THR A 68 -20.11 4.11 5.33
CA THR A 68 -19.43 3.84 4.06
C THR A 68 -18.19 3.01 4.33
N LYS A 69 -18.10 1.85 3.68
CA LYS A 69 -17.00 0.91 3.86
C LYS A 69 -16.33 0.57 2.53
N ILE A 70 -15.00 0.53 2.55
CA ILE A 70 -14.17 -0.14 1.57
C ILE A 70 -14.39 -1.64 1.77
N ARG A 71 -14.85 -2.33 0.73
CA ARG A 71 -15.01 -3.78 0.73
C ARG A 71 -14.14 -4.42 -0.33
N VAL A 72 -13.32 -5.37 0.11
CA VAL A 72 -12.55 -6.27 -0.72
C VAL A 72 -13.08 -7.69 -0.51
N GLU A 73 -13.32 -8.43 -1.59
CA GLU A 73 -13.76 -9.83 -1.50
C GLU A 73 -12.56 -10.74 -1.20
N GLY A 74 -12.83 -11.95 -0.68
CA GLY A 74 -11.82 -12.89 -0.25
C GLY A 74 -11.51 -12.77 1.24
N CYS A 75 -11.10 -13.89 1.84
CA CYS A 75 -10.82 -13.97 3.27
C CYS A 75 -9.50 -13.29 3.65
N CYS A 76 -8.48 -13.41 2.79
CA CYS A 76 -7.10 -13.06 3.09
C CYS A 76 -6.34 -12.60 1.83
N SER A 77 -5.31 -11.77 2.00
CA SER A 77 -4.28 -11.52 1.00
C SER A 77 -3.35 -12.72 0.86
N THR A 78 -2.86 -12.96 -0.36
CA THR A 78 -1.81 -13.96 -0.64
C THR A 78 -0.41 -13.44 -0.35
N ALA A 79 -0.22 -12.11 -0.35
CA ALA A 79 1.04 -11.49 0.03
C ALA A 79 1.16 -11.46 1.56
N ILE A 80 1.74 -12.52 2.12
CA ILE A 80 1.93 -12.70 3.56
C ILE A 80 3.40 -12.46 3.90
N TYR A 81 3.65 -11.59 4.88
CA TYR A 81 4.99 -11.26 5.35
C TYR A 81 5.10 -11.40 6.88
N ASN A 82 6.25 -11.86 7.35
CA ASN A 82 6.60 -11.93 8.76
C ASN A 82 7.81 -11.01 9.01
N PRO A 83 7.58 -9.71 9.29
CA PRO A 83 8.64 -8.76 9.57
C PRO A 83 9.27 -9.02 10.94
N GLU A 84 10.56 -8.73 11.09
CA GLU A 84 11.20 -8.74 12.42
C GLU A 84 10.91 -7.43 13.16
N ASN A 85 11.34 -6.29 12.60
CA ASN A 85 11.29 -4.98 13.25
C ASN A 85 10.51 -3.93 12.45
N GLU A 86 10.73 -3.88 11.14
CA GLU A 86 10.13 -2.89 10.25
C GLU A 86 9.62 -3.55 8.97
N ILE A 87 8.69 -2.87 8.31
CA ILE A 87 8.19 -3.25 6.98
C ILE A 87 8.62 -2.16 6.01
N LYS A 88 9.33 -2.55 4.94
CA LYS A 88 9.65 -1.67 3.82
C LYS A 88 8.74 -1.99 2.65
N ILE A 89 8.10 -0.96 2.10
CA ILE A 89 7.15 -1.10 0.99
C ILE A 89 7.56 -0.13 -0.10
N VAL A 90 7.73 -0.63 -1.32
CA VAL A 90 7.85 0.22 -2.50
C VAL A 90 6.47 0.34 -3.11
N VAL A 91 5.99 1.57 -3.31
CA VAL A 91 4.68 1.84 -3.91
C VAL A 91 4.80 2.80 -5.09
N ARG A 92 4.12 2.45 -6.18
CA ARG A 92 4.12 3.23 -7.42
C ARG A 92 3.07 4.34 -7.37
N ALA A 93 3.50 5.55 -7.69
CA ALA A 93 2.65 6.72 -7.85
C ALA A 93 2.77 7.28 -9.28
N VAL A 94 2.16 8.43 -9.55
CA VAL A 94 2.31 9.12 -10.85
C VAL A 94 3.74 9.63 -11.01
N ASP A 95 4.22 10.30 -9.95
CA ASP A 95 5.56 10.86 -9.76
C ASP A 95 5.97 10.71 -8.27
N ASN A 96 7.21 11.07 -7.95
CA ASN A 96 7.71 11.07 -6.58
C ASN A 96 7.96 12.49 -6.01
N GLU A 97 7.26 13.51 -6.52
CA GLU A 97 7.46 14.91 -6.12
C GLU A 97 6.53 15.37 -5.00
N THR A 98 5.39 14.69 -4.84
CA THR A 98 4.41 15.00 -3.81
C THR A 98 4.77 14.30 -2.49
N ASP A 99 4.43 14.89 -1.34
CA ASP A 99 4.63 14.18 -0.07
C ASP A 99 3.81 12.87 -0.05
N PRO A 100 4.44 11.70 0.19
CA PRO A 100 3.76 10.41 0.16
C PRO A 100 2.63 10.30 1.20
N MET A 101 2.70 11.04 2.31
CA MET A 101 1.62 11.07 3.31
C MET A 101 0.33 11.70 2.78
N SER A 102 0.42 12.56 1.77
CA SER A 102 -0.77 13.23 1.19
C SER A 102 -1.50 12.37 0.15
N ILE A 103 -0.82 11.36 -0.40
CA ILE A 103 -1.34 10.55 -1.51
C ILE A 103 -1.43 9.05 -1.19
N VAL A 104 -0.67 8.54 -0.22
CA VAL A 104 -0.68 7.13 0.17
C VAL A 104 -1.39 6.92 1.50
N ASN A 105 -2.42 6.08 1.49
CA ASN A 105 -3.09 5.61 2.70
C ASN A 105 -2.84 4.11 2.88
N ILE A 106 -2.21 3.74 4.00
CA ILE A 106 -2.09 2.36 4.45
C ILE A 106 -3.05 2.17 5.62
N PHE A 107 -3.99 1.24 5.51
CA PHE A 107 -5.03 1.06 6.52
C PHE A 107 -5.27 -0.41 6.87
N LYS A 108 -5.66 -0.66 8.12
CA LYS A 108 -5.99 -1.99 8.61
C LYS A 108 -7.39 -2.43 8.17
N PHE A 109 -7.49 -3.67 7.71
CA PHE A 109 -8.77 -4.33 7.45
C PHE A 109 -9.34 -4.98 8.70
N LYS A 110 -10.67 -4.94 8.82
CA LYS A 110 -11.45 -5.83 9.67
C LYS A 110 -11.85 -7.06 8.85
N ARG A 111 -11.25 -8.21 9.17
CA ARG A 111 -11.58 -9.50 8.54
C ARG A 111 -13.00 -9.93 8.90
N LYS A 112 -13.76 -10.41 7.91
CA LYS A 112 -15.09 -11.02 8.08
C LYS A 112 -15.26 -12.22 7.15
N LYS A 113 -15.02 -13.45 7.62
CA LYS A 113 -15.21 -14.73 6.89
C LYS A 113 -14.77 -14.67 5.40
N LYS A 114 -15.62 -14.22 4.49
CA LYS A 114 -15.39 -14.15 3.03
C LYS A 114 -15.02 -12.74 2.49
N LYS A 115 -14.83 -11.75 3.35
CA LYS A 115 -14.59 -10.35 2.95
C LYS A 115 -13.71 -9.61 3.94
N ARG A 116 -13.08 -8.54 3.45
CA ARG A 116 -12.25 -7.60 4.21
C ARG A 116 -12.88 -6.22 4.13
N LEU A 117 -13.00 -5.55 5.27
CA LEU A 117 -13.73 -4.28 5.39
C LEU A 117 -12.87 -3.21 6.07
N ALA A 118 -12.87 -2.00 5.53
CA ALA A 118 -12.36 -0.81 6.22
C ALA A 118 -13.44 0.28 6.21
N GLU A 119 -13.63 0.96 7.34
CA GLU A 119 -14.65 2.01 7.47
C GLU A 119 -14.06 3.34 7.01
N LEU A 120 -14.63 3.93 5.95
CA LEU A 120 -14.13 5.18 5.39
C LEU A 120 -14.79 6.39 6.05
N ALA A 121 -16.11 6.31 6.23
CA ALA A 121 -16.89 7.40 6.80
C ALA A 121 -18.16 6.86 7.45
N SER A 122 -18.75 7.65 8.33
CA SER A 122 -20.05 7.37 8.94
C SER A 122 -20.86 8.65 9.08
N TYR A 123 -22.14 8.58 8.72
CA TYR A 123 -23.07 9.71 8.80
C TYR A 123 -24.26 9.33 9.66
N GLY A 124 -24.56 10.12 10.68
CA GLY A 124 -25.74 9.98 11.53
C GLY A 124 -26.42 11.34 11.72
N ILE A 125 -27.64 11.32 12.25
CA ILE A 125 -28.48 12.51 12.42
C ILE A 125 -27.82 13.58 13.31
N TRP A 126 -26.98 13.15 14.27
CA TRP A 126 -26.32 14.03 15.25
C TRP A 126 -24.80 14.16 15.05
N SER A 127 -24.20 13.33 14.18
CA SER A 127 -22.75 13.36 13.97
C SER A 127 -22.36 12.71 12.64
N SER A 128 -21.45 13.36 11.93
CA SER A 128 -20.75 12.83 10.75
C SER A 128 -19.27 12.72 11.05
N SER A 129 -18.64 11.61 10.65
CA SER A 129 -17.20 11.42 10.75
C SER A 129 -16.65 10.90 9.42
N THR A 130 -15.56 11.52 8.96
CA THR A 130 -14.84 11.20 7.73
C THR A 130 -13.43 10.73 8.08
N ASN A 131 -12.80 9.95 7.20
CA ASN A 131 -11.48 9.35 7.43
C ASN A 131 -11.41 8.41 8.65
N ASN A 132 -12.43 7.56 8.80
CA ASN A 132 -12.49 6.56 9.89
C ASN A 132 -11.55 5.36 9.66
N LEU A 133 -10.61 5.47 8.71
CA LEU A 133 -9.66 4.42 8.41
C LEU A 133 -8.69 4.27 9.57
N ASP A 134 -8.40 3.02 9.91
CA ASP A 134 -7.37 2.68 10.90
C ASP A 134 -6.01 2.75 10.20
N LEU A 135 -5.44 3.96 10.13
CA LEU A 135 -4.26 4.28 9.35
C LEU A 135 -2.96 3.84 10.04
N LEU A 136 -2.10 3.15 9.29
CA LEU A 136 -0.72 2.93 9.68
C LEU A 136 0.13 4.17 9.41
N LYS A 137 0.93 4.53 10.40
CA LYS A 137 1.94 5.59 10.26
C LYS A 137 3.18 5.02 9.58
N PHE A 138 3.74 5.77 8.64
CA PHE A 138 4.96 5.41 7.94
C PHE A 138 5.87 6.64 7.78
N LYS A 139 7.15 6.38 7.51
CA LYS A 139 8.07 7.36 6.94
C LYS A 139 8.18 7.08 5.45
N GLY A 140 8.16 8.12 4.61
CA GLY A 140 8.24 7.98 3.17
C GLY A 140 9.47 8.67 2.59
N GLU A 141 10.10 8.02 1.62
CA GLU A 141 11.28 8.52 0.91
C GLU A 141 11.09 8.31 -0.60
N LYS A 142 11.77 9.10 -1.43
CA LYS A 142 11.75 8.91 -2.88
C LYS A 142 12.41 7.58 -3.25
N TYR A 143 11.79 6.82 -4.15
CA TYR A 143 12.34 5.57 -4.67
C TYR A 143 12.24 5.55 -6.19
N GLY A 144 13.39 5.44 -6.86
CA GLY A 144 13.41 5.51 -8.33
C GLY A 144 12.91 6.85 -8.86
N GLU A 145 12.17 6.83 -9.96
CA GLU A 145 11.65 8.05 -10.59
C GLU A 145 10.20 8.35 -10.19
N LYS A 146 9.40 7.32 -9.87
CA LYS A 146 7.95 7.50 -9.72
C LYS A 146 7.34 6.63 -8.61
N SER A 147 8.18 6.21 -7.67
CA SER A 147 7.77 5.41 -6.53
C SER A 147 8.26 6.03 -5.23
N TYR A 148 7.71 5.55 -4.14
CA TYR A 148 8.14 5.88 -2.79
C TYR A 148 8.54 4.62 -2.04
N LEU A 149 9.56 4.72 -1.20
CA LEU A 149 9.92 3.73 -0.20
C LEU A 149 9.25 4.14 1.11
N LEU A 150 8.36 3.30 1.62
CA LEU A 150 7.62 3.50 2.85
C LEU A 150 8.14 2.56 3.93
N THR A 151 8.53 3.13 5.07
CA THR A 151 9.04 2.39 6.22
C THR A 151 8.05 2.46 7.38
N ILE A 152 7.59 1.30 7.84
CA ILE A 152 6.59 1.15 8.90
C ILE A 152 7.23 0.46 10.10
N ASN A 153 7.25 1.17 11.24
CA ASN A 153 7.88 0.68 12.48
C ASN A 153 6.85 0.25 13.54
N LYS A 154 5.56 0.56 13.32
CA LYS A 154 4.47 0.21 14.22
C LYS A 154 3.37 -0.44 13.41
N PHE A 155 3.17 -1.72 13.62
CA PHE A 155 2.15 -2.53 12.97
C PHE A 155 1.69 -3.63 13.93
N ASP A 156 0.50 -4.15 13.69
CA ASP A 156 -0.07 -5.23 14.49
C ASP A 156 0.23 -6.57 13.84
N ARG A 157 0.54 -7.57 14.66
CA ARG A 157 0.64 -8.98 14.24
C ARG A 157 -0.74 -9.52 13.85
N ASP A 158 -0.74 -10.62 13.10
CA ASP A 158 -1.94 -11.33 12.63
C ASP A 158 -2.99 -10.46 11.93
N SER A 159 -2.53 -9.37 11.32
CA SER A 159 -3.37 -8.31 10.77
C SER A 159 -3.22 -8.20 9.27
N GLU A 160 -4.19 -7.56 8.63
CA GLU A 160 -4.21 -7.39 7.18
C GLU A 160 -4.43 -5.93 6.82
N TYR A 161 -3.73 -5.49 5.78
CA TYR A 161 -3.63 -4.11 5.41
C TYR A 161 -3.94 -3.91 3.93
N GLY A 162 -4.45 -2.72 3.63
CA GLY A 162 -4.67 -2.22 2.28
C GLY A 162 -3.88 -0.94 2.05
N ILE A 163 -3.40 -0.76 0.82
CA ILE A 163 -2.73 0.45 0.35
C ILE A 163 -3.56 1.05 -0.78
N ILE A 164 -3.89 2.34 -0.65
CA ILE A 164 -4.48 3.15 -1.72
C ILE A 164 -3.52 4.30 -2.02
N VAL A 165 -3.30 4.52 -3.31
CA VAL A 165 -2.62 5.70 -3.83
C VAL A 165 -3.67 6.56 -4.53
N THR A 166 -3.92 7.74 -3.97
CA THR A 166 -4.81 8.73 -4.55
C THR A 166 -3.99 9.65 -5.44
N ASN A 167 -4.42 9.87 -6.69
CA ASN A 167 -3.85 10.91 -7.51
C ASN A 167 -4.65 12.21 -7.31
N PRO A 168 -4.10 13.24 -6.65
CA PRO A 168 -4.81 14.51 -6.43
C PRO A 168 -5.09 15.25 -7.74
N ASN A 169 -4.35 14.94 -8.81
CA ASN A 169 -4.44 15.61 -10.11
C ASN A 169 -5.39 14.90 -11.10
N SER A 170 -6.00 13.76 -10.74
CA SER A 170 -6.97 13.10 -11.63
C SER A 170 -8.41 13.44 -11.24
N LEU A 171 -9.14 14.09 -12.16
CA LEU A 171 -10.58 14.35 -12.07
C LEU A 171 -11.45 13.10 -12.26
N ASP A 172 -10.86 11.99 -12.72
CA ASP A 172 -11.57 10.74 -12.95
C ASP A 172 -11.66 9.88 -11.68
N GLU A 173 -12.89 9.63 -11.22
CA GLU A 173 -13.22 8.55 -10.27
C GLU A 173 -13.01 7.17 -10.93
N LYS A 174 -11.76 6.81 -11.22
CA LYS A 174 -11.43 5.41 -11.52
C LYS A 174 -11.67 4.59 -10.25
N ARG A 175 -12.27 3.40 -10.39
CA ARG A 175 -12.54 2.49 -9.28
C ARG A 175 -11.29 2.37 -8.40
N ALA A 176 -11.44 2.65 -7.10
CA ALA A 176 -10.31 2.55 -6.17
C ALA A 176 -9.72 1.14 -6.22
N ILE A 177 -8.42 1.07 -6.52
CA ILE A 177 -7.63 -0.17 -6.47
C ILE A 177 -6.92 -0.17 -5.13
N VAL A 178 -6.98 -1.31 -4.43
CA VAL A 178 -6.24 -1.53 -3.20
C VAL A 178 -5.22 -2.62 -3.41
N SER A 179 -3.95 -2.32 -3.10
CA SER A 179 -2.93 -3.36 -2.94
C SER A 179 -3.03 -3.95 -1.54
N THR A 180 -3.11 -5.27 -1.40
CA THR A 180 -3.36 -5.92 -0.10
C THR A 180 -2.19 -6.78 0.36
N PHE A 181 -1.85 -6.73 1.64
CA PHE A 181 -0.85 -7.60 2.28
C PHE A 181 -1.26 -7.97 3.71
N ALA A 182 -0.74 -9.09 4.20
CA ALA A 182 -0.98 -9.57 5.56
C ALA A 182 0.34 -9.68 6.33
N ILE A 183 0.28 -9.32 7.61
CA ILE A 183 1.36 -9.49 8.56
C ILE A 183 1.03 -10.68 9.46
N LYS A 184 1.99 -11.59 9.58
CA LYS A 184 2.01 -12.65 10.59
C LYS A 184 2.97 -12.28 11.71
#